data_AF-W0BDA5-F1
#
_entry.id   AF-W0BDA5-F1
#
_cell.length_a   1.000
_cell.length_b   1.000
_cell.length_c   1.000
_cell.angle_alpha   90.00
_cell.angle_beta   90.00
_cell.angle_gamma   90.00
#
_symmetry.space_group_name_H-M   'P 1'
#
loop_
_entity.id
_entity.type
_entity.pdbx_description
1 polymer ?
#
loop_
_entity_poly.entity_id
_entity_poly.type
_entity_poly.pdbx_seq_one_letter_code
_entity_poly.pdbx_strand_id
1 'polypeptide(L)'
;MTVSLFDAFDKIIFEYGLKIPKVVKDNIVSITEIRDNSTHFINNDIKLNVKIQEYGTASLQNYLHLVDEWFGCRLDQYNFYLMPVSFFRDFDSATGESLNKCGEKLLKFIEGLEKENANSDTTNFDLTLAIDIKLRKVKSNEPGISAQQTPDKNAPRVYLSDEEILDKYPWDYDVLTTQLYKRYINFKMNEPFHEIKKNLIDNKKYCYERLLNPSKPNSGRKMYYSPNIVKEFDKHYIKVKQ
;
A
#
# COMPACT_ATOMS: atom_id res chain seq x y z
N MET A 1 4.56 -42.84 18.56
CA MET A 1 5.38 -42.15 19.57
C MET A 1 5.28 -40.66 19.27
N THR A 2 4.68 -39.87 20.16
CA THR A 2 4.56 -38.41 19.99
C THR A 2 5.79 -37.75 20.60
N VAL A 3 6.36 -36.77 19.90
CA VAL A 3 7.53 -36.00 20.37
C VAL A 3 7.08 -34.56 20.59
N SER A 4 7.51 -33.93 21.69
CA SER A 4 7.22 -32.51 21.91
C SER A 4 8.04 -31.63 20.95
N LEU A 5 7.62 -30.38 20.75
CA LEU A 5 8.30 -29.46 19.82
C LEU A 5 9.76 -29.22 20.19
N PHE A 6 10.03 -29.04 21.48
CA PHE A 6 11.39 -28.80 21.99
C PHE A 6 12.22 -30.08 22.02
N ASP A 7 11.62 -31.22 22.36
CA ASP A 7 12.33 -32.51 22.28
C ASP A 7 12.71 -32.85 20.83
N ALA A 8 11.88 -32.48 19.86
CA ALA A 8 12.19 -32.66 18.44
C ALA A 8 13.38 -31.81 18.03
N PHE A 9 13.44 -30.55 18.48
CA PHE A 9 14.58 -29.66 18.23
C PHE A 9 15.88 -30.21 18.84
N ASP A 10 15.81 -30.69 20.08
CA ASP A 10 16.98 -31.27 20.76
C ASP A 10 17.46 -32.55 20.07
N LYS A 11 16.54 -33.41 19.62
CA LYS A 11 16.90 -34.59 18.82
C LYS A 11 17.61 -34.22 17.52
N ILE A 12 17.15 -33.20 16.81
CA ILE A 12 17.79 -32.76 15.56
C ILE A 12 19.25 -32.31 15.80
N ILE A 13 19.51 -31.66 16.94
CA ILE A 13 20.87 -31.20 17.29
C ILE A 13 21.73 -32.34 17.82
N PHE A 14 21.24 -33.10 18.80
CA PHE A 14 22.04 -34.09 19.52
C PHE A 14 22.13 -35.44 18.82
N GLU A 15 21.05 -35.93 18.20
CA GLU A 15 21.03 -37.23 17.52
C GLU A 15 21.52 -37.12 16.06
N TYR A 16 21.15 -36.04 15.36
CA TYR A 16 21.48 -35.87 13.93
C TYR A 16 22.64 -34.89 13.66
N GLY A 17 23.10 -34.13 14.66
CA GLY A 17 24.27 -33.25 14.53
C GLY A 17 24.08 -32.02 13.64
N LEU A 18 22.83 -31.67 13.29
CA LEU A 18 22.52 -30.53 12.43
C LEU A 18 22.68 -29.21 13.19
N LYS A 19 23.42 -28.26 12.59
CA LYS A 19 23.63 -26.93 13.17
C LYS A 19 22.51 -26.00 12.74
N ILE A 20 21.50 -25.85 13.59
CA ILE A 20 20.43 -24.87 13.38
C ILE A 20 20.82 -23.54 14.05
N PRO A 21 20.68 -22.39 13.36
CA PRO A 21 20.90 -21.08 13.96
C PRO A 21 20.03 -20.83 15.19
N LYS A 22 20.58 -20.14 16.19
CA LYS A 22 19.84 -19.74 17.40
C LYS A 22 18.56 -18.97 17.07
N VAL A 23 18.60 -18.15 16.02
CA VAL A 23 17.45 -17.36 15.52
C VAL A 23 16.22 -18.22 15.25
N VAL A 24 16.38 -19.41 14.65
CA VAL A 24 15.26 -20.31 14.36
C VAL A 24 14.64 -20.86 15.65
N LYS A 25 15.48 -21.18 16.64
CA LYS A 25 15.03 -21.61 17.97
C LYS A 25 14.24 -20.51 18.66
N ASP A 26 14.78 -19.30 18.69
CA ASP A 26 14.16 -18.15 19.34
C ASP A 26 12.84 -17.77 18.66
N ASN A 27 12.75 -17.91 17.34
CA ASN A 27 11.51 -17.71 16.58
C ASN A 27 10.42 -18.74 16.96
N ILE A 28 10.77 -20.03 17.10
CA ILE A 28 9.84 -21.09 17.54
C ILE A 28 9.37 -20.84 18.98
N VAL A 29 10.28 -20.44 19.88
CA VAL A 29 9.95 -20.08 21.26
C VAL A 29 8.98 -18.90 21.27
N SER A 30 9.25 -17.87 20.47
CA SER A 30 8.42 -16.66 20.37
C SER A 30 6.98 -16.98 19.94
N ILE A 31 6.79 -17.80 18.91
CA ILE A 31 5.42 -18.21 18.49
C ILE A 31 4.75 -19.05 19.56
N THR A 32 5.50 -19.92 20.26
CA THR A 32 4.94 -20.77 21.32
C THR A 32 4.43 -19.89 22.47
N GLU A 33 5.20 -18.89 22.88
CA GLU A 33 4.79 -17.90 23.89
C GLU A 33 3.59 -17.06 23.44
N ILE A 34 3.56 -16.60 22.17
CA ILE A 34 2.41 -15.89 21.60
C ILE A 34 1.17 -16.80 21.62
N ARG A 35 1.30 -18.06 21.21
CA ARG A 35 0.21 -19.04 21.18
C ARG A 35 -0.32 -19.31 22.58
N ASP A 36 0.55 -19.52 23.55
CA ASP A 36 0.16 -19.87 24.91
C ASP A 36 -0.50 -18.68 25.63
N ASN A 37 -0.16 -17.45 25.25
CA ASN A 37 -0.83 -16.23 25.71
C ASN A 37 -2.08 -15.85 24.88
N SER A 38 -2.41 -16.60 23.83
CA SER A 38 -3.45 -16.20 22.85
C SER A 38 -4.88 -16.18 23.38
N THR A 39 -5.17 -16.98 24.40
CA THR A 39 -6.46 -16.97 25.11
C THR A 39 -6.74 -15.65 25.82
N HIS A 40 -5.71 -14.80 26.02
CA HIS A 40 -5.82 -13.50 26.66
C HIS A 40 -5.74 -12.31 25.68
N PHE A 41 -5.63 -12.55 24.37
CA PHE A 41 -5.60 -11.49 23.33
C PHE A 41 -6.98 -10.96 22.95
N ILE A 42 -7.93 -10.92 23.90
CA ILE A 42 -9.21 -10.22 23.73
C ILE A 42 -9.00 -8.70 23.50
N ASN A 43 -7.78 -8.20 23.71
CA ASN A 43 -7.42 -6.81 23.46
C ASN A 43 -6.99 -6.59 21.99
N ASN A 44 -7.74 -5.74 21.29
CA ASN A 44 -7.48 -5.22 19.94
C ASN A 44 -6.28 -4.24 19.91
N ASP A 45 -5.10 -4.63 20.39
CA ASP A 45 -3.90 -3.82 20.18
C ASP A 45 -3.33 -4.06 18.78
N ILE A 46 -3.43 -3.03 17.95
CA ILE A 46 -2.89 -3.01 16.58
C ILE A 46 -1.39 -3.29 16.58
N LYS A 47 -0.63 -2.79 17.57
CA LYS A 47 0.83 -2.99 17.64
C LYS A 47 1.19 -4.45 17.85
N LEU A 48 0.47 -5.12 18.74
CA LEU A 48 0.67 -6.55 18.99
C LEU A 48 0.27 -7.38 17.77
N ASN A 49 -0.84 -7.03 17.10
CA ASN A 49 -1.27 -7.71 15.87
C ASN A 49 -0.24 -7.60 14.74
N VAL A 50 0.37 -6.42 14.57
CA VAL A 50 1.47 -6.22 13.63
C VAL A 50 2.62 -7.16 13.99
N LYS A 51 3.09 -7.13 15.24
CA LYS A 51 4.21 -7.97 15.69
C LYS A 51 3.94 -9.47 15.49
N ILE A 52 2.75 -9.96 15.84
CA ILE A 52 2.37 -11.36 15.62
C ILE A 52 2.47 -11.74 14.13
N GLN A 53 2.04 -10.85 13.24
CA GLN A 53 2.14 -11.07 11.80
C GLN A 53 3.60 -11.08 11.32
N GLU A 54 4.45 -10.18 11.84
CA GLU A 54 5.89 -10.13 11.54
C GLU A 54 6.60 -11.43 11.94
N TYR A 55 6.33 -11.92 13.16
CA TYR A 55 6.87 -13.19 13.65
C TYR A 55 6.37 -14.37 12.80
N GLY A 56 5.07 -14.47 12.56
CA GLY A 56 4.49 -15.58 11.76
C GLY A 56 5.02 -15.63 10.33
N THR A 57 5.27 -14.47 9.71
CA THR A 57 5.85 -14.41 8.36
C THR A 57 7.31 -14.82 8.34
N ALA A 58 8.10 -14.37 9.33
CA ALA A 58 9.49 -14.79 9.47
C ALA A 58 9.61 -16.31 9.66
N SER A 59 8.75 -16.91 10.47
CA SER A 59 8.72 -18.35 10.70
C SER A 59 8.41 -19.15 9.43
N LEU A 60 7.49 -18.66 8.60
CA LEU A 60 7.18 -19.31 7.34
C LEU A 60 8.35 -19.23 6.37
N GLN A 61 9.01 -18.07 6.26
CA GLN A 61 10.21 -17.92 5.42
C GLN A 61 11.34 -18.84 5.89
N ASN A 62 11.58 -18.91 7.20
CA ASN A 62 12.56 -19.81 7.80
C ASN A 62 12.23 -21.28 7.49
N TYR A 63 10.95 -21.66 7.60
CA TYR A 63 10.51 -23.02 7.25
C TYR A 63 10.75 -23.34 5.77
N LEU A 64 10.42 -22.43 4.85
CA LEU A 64 10.68 -22.62 3.42
C LEU A 64 12.17 -22.82 3.14
N HIS A 65 13.03 -22.00 3.76
CA HIS A 65 14.47 -22.12 3.60
C HIS A 65 15.01 -23.45 4.15
N LEU A 66 14.51 -23.91 5.31
CA LEU A 66 14.91 -25.21 5.88
C LEU A 66 14.43 -26.39 5.05
N VAL A 67 13.21 -26.33 4.49
CA VAL A 67 12.70 -27.41 3.64
C VAL A 67 13.50 -27.53 2.35
N ASP A 68 13.89 -26.40 1.75
CA ASP A 68 14.76 -26.40 0.58
C ASP A 68 16.15 -26.95 0.92
N GLU A 69 16.73 -26.53 2.05
CA GLU A 69 18.06 -26.98 2.49
C GLU A 69 18.10 -28.47 2.85
N TRP A 70 17.10 -28.99 3.58
CA TRP A 70 17.11 -30.37 4.07
C TRP A 70 16.57 -31.38 3.07
N PHE A 71 15.58 -30.99 2.26
CA PHE A 71 14.88 -31.91 1.37
C PHE A 71 15.07 -31.59 -0.12
N GLY A 72 15.65 -30.45 -0.47
CA GLY A 72 15.78 -30.00 -1.87
C GLY A 72 14.43 -29.73 -2.54
N CYS A 73 13.38 -29.53 -1.76
CA CYS A 73 12.02 -29.40 -2.22
C CYS A 73 11.61 -27.93 -2.25
N ARG A 74 11.49 -27.37 -3.46
CA ARG A 74 10.93 -26.03 -3.65
C ARG A 74 9.41 -26.09 -3.57
N LEU A 75 8.83 -25.44 -2.56
CA LEU A 75 7.39 -25.41 -2.34
C LEU A 75 6.69 -24.26 -3.10
N ASP A 76 7.30 -23.77 -4.19
CA ASP A 76 6.81 -22.66 -5.02
C ASP A 76 5.38 -22.89 -5.54
N GLN A 77 5.02 -24.15 -5.78
CA GLN A 77 3.68 -24.55 -6.25
C GLN A 77 2.54 -24.18 -5.30
N TYR A 78 2.83 -23.98 -4.01
CA TYR A 78 1.81 -23.71 -3.00
C TYR A 78 1.56 -22.22 -2.77
N ASN A 79 2.30 -21.32 -3.42
CA ASN A 79 2.07 -19.87 -3.39
C ASN A 79 1.77 -19.37 -1.97
N PHE A 80 2.74 -19.47 -1.06
CA PHE A 80 2.59 -19.01 0.33
C PHE A 80 2.51 -17.48 0.41
N TYR A 81 1.40 -16.92 -0.02
CA TYR A 81 1.05 -15.53 0.23
C TYR A 81 0.41 -15.46 1.61
N LEU A 82 1.18 -15.00 2.60
CA LEU A 82 0.62 -14.65 3.89
C LEU A 82 -0.21 -13.38 3.70
N MET A 83 -1.51 -13.55 3.48
CA MET A 83 -2.40 -12.40 3.47
C MET A 83 -2.39 -11.76 4.86
N PRO A 84 -2.28 -10.43 4.96
CA PRO A 84 -2.30 -9.72 6.23
C PRO A 84 -3.75 -9.60 6.75
N VAL A 85 -4.43 -10.74 6.95
CA VAL A 85 -5.86 -10.83 7.30
C VAL A 85 -6.16 -10.15 8.64
N SER A 86 -5.17 -10.05 9.53
CA SER A 86 -5.25 -9.38 10.82
C SER A 86 -5.56 -7.88 10.73
N PHE A 87 -5.21 -7.20 9.63
CA PHE A 87 -5.45 -5.76 9.46
C PHE A 87 -6.86 -5.41 8.98
N PHE A 88 -7.61 -6.38 8.48
CA PHE A 88 -8.90 -6.14 7.84
C PHE A 88 -10.08 -6.15 8.83
N ARG A 89 -9.86 -6.49 10.11
CA ARG A 89 -10.95 -6.69 11.08
C ARG A 89 -11.37 -5.42 11.83
N ASP A 90 -10.50 -4.42 11.96
CA ASP A 90 -10.69 -3.31 12.91
C ASP A 90 -10.68 -1.91 12.27
N PHE A 91 -11.44 -1.70 11.18
CA PHE A 91 -11.68 -0.33 10.69
C PHE A 91 -12.65 0.49 11.58
N ASP A 92 -13.29 -0.14 12.57
CA ASP A 92 -14.38 0.46 13.36
C ASP A 92 -14.13 0.55 14.89
N SER A 93 -13.00 0.07 15.43
CA SER A 93 -12.75 0.19 16.88
C SER A 93 -11.85 1.36 17.22
N ALA A 94 -12.46 2.44 17.74
CA ALA A 94 -11.76 3.54 18.39
C ALA A 94 -10.89 3.03 19.55
N THR A 95 -9.65 3.50 19.61
CA THR A 95 -8.61 3.14 20.58
C THR A 95 -8.99 3.57 22.00
N GLY A 96 -9.41 2.62 22.82
CA GLY A 96 -9.32 2.68 24.27
C GLY A 96 -8.16 1.80 24.74
N GLU A 97 -6.94 2.36 24.77
CA GLU A 97 -5.74 1.66 25.24
C GLU A 97 -5.81 1.40 26.76
N SER A 98 -5.91 0.12 27.15
CA SER A 98 -5.28 -0.35 28.37
C SER A 98 -4.73 -1.75 28.10
N LEU A 99 -3.41 -1.85 28.03
CA LEU A 99 -2.73 -3.14 27.94
C LEU A 99 -3.02 -3.94 29.21
N ASN A 100 -3.46 -5.19 29.06
CA ASN A 100 -3.46 -6.12 30.18
C ASN A 100 -2.00 -6.38 30.61
N LYS A 101 -1.75 -6.55 31.91
CA LYS A 101 -0.42 -6.84 32.49
C LYS A 101 0.33 -8.00 31.80
N CYS A 102 -0.39 -8.92 31.16
CA CYS A 102 0.21 -10.04 30.41
C CYS A 102 0.74 -9.58 29.04
N GLY A 103 -0.01 -8.73 28.32
CA GLY A 103 0.41 -8.19 27.03
C GLY A 103 1.67 -7.32 27.15
N GLU A 104 1.77 -6.50 28.20
CA GLU A 104 2.98 -5.71 28.45
C GLU A 104 4.22 -6.59 28.71
N LYS A 105 4.05 -7.72 29.40
CA LYS A 105 5.15 -8.66 29.66
C LYS A 105 5.60 -9.35 28.39
N LEU A 106 4.66 -9.74 27.53
CA LEU A 106 4.97 -10.35 26.23
C LEU A 106 5.70 -9.36 25.32
N LEU A 107 5.27 -8.10 25.27
CA LEU A 107 5.98 -7.05 24.51
C LEU A 107 7.40 -6.85 25.02
N LYS A 108 7.61 -6.78 26.34
CA LYS A 108 8.95 -6.69 26.93
C LYS A 108 9.83 -7.91 26.61
N PHE A 109 9.24 -9.10 26.58
CA PHE A 109 9.93 -10.33 26.19
C PHE A 109 10.37 -10.28 24.71
N ILE A 110 9.45 -9.88 23.82
CA ILE A 110 9.72 -9.68 22.39
C ILE A 110 10.83 -8.65 22.16
N GLU A 111 10.77 -7.49 22.83
CA GLU A 111 11.81 -6.46 22.74
C GLU A 111 13.18 -6.96 23.26
N GLY A 112 13.18 -7.84 24.27
CA GLY A 112 14.39 -8.50 24.77
C GLY A 112 15.02 -9.39 23.72
N LEU A 113 14.22 -10.26 23.09
CA LEU A 113 14.69 -11.18 22.04
C LEU A 113 15.17 -10.44 20.79
N GLU A 114 14.50 -9.35 20.39
CA GLU A 114 14.94 -8.50 19.29
C GLU A 114 16.32 -7.89 19.57
N LYS A 115 16.57 -7.42 20.79
CA LYS A 115 17.89 -6.87 21.18
C LYS A 115 19.00 -7.92 21.23
N GLU A 116 18.69 -9.14 21.68
CA GLU A 116 19.67 -10.23 21.71
C GLU A 116 20.09 -10.67 20.30
N ASN A 117 19.14 -10.69 19.37
CA ASN A 117 19.37 -11.17 18.00
C ASN A 117 19.82 -10.07 17.03
N ALA A 118 19.74 -8.78 17.40
CA ALA A 118 20.21 -7.65 16.60
C ALA A 118 21.71 -7.67 16.24
N ASN A 119 22.53 -8.48 16.95
CA ASN A 119 23.97 -8.60 16.70
C ASN A 119 24.34 -9.83 15.85
N SER A 120 23.35 -10.61 15.39
CA SER A 120 23.58 -11.86 14.65
C SER A 120 23.41 -11.67 13.14
N ASP A 121 24.24 -10.82 12.52
CA ASP A 121 24.27 -10.54 11.07
C ASP A 121 24.68 -11.72 10.16
N THR A 122 24.64 -12.96 10.65
CA THR A 122 25.37 -14.07 10.01
C THR A 122 24.51 -15.16 9.39
N THR A 123 23.18 -15.07 9.43
CA THR A 123 22.33 -16.18 8.96
C THR A 123 21.19 -15.73 8.06
N ASN A 124 20.89 -16.52 7.02
CA ASN A 124 19.75 -16.34 6.08
C ASN A 124 18.37 -16.48 6.74
N PHE A 125 18.29 -16.45 8.07
CA PHE A 125 17.09 -16.67 8.85
C PHE A 125 16.75 -15.40 9.61
N ASP A 126 15.48 -15.02 9.53
CA ASP A 126 14.97 -13.78 10.11
C ASP A 126 14.19 -14.10 11.40
N LEU A 127 14.38 -13.32 12.47
CA LEU A 127 13.57 -13.44 13.68
C LEU A 127 12.18 -12.84 13.47
N THR A 128 12.15 -11.66 12.85
CA THR A 128 10.96 -10.86 12.51
C THR A 128 11.13 -10.26 11.12
N LEU A 129 10.04 -10.19 10.36
CA LEU A 129 10.01 -9.53 9.06
C LEU A 129 9.08 -8.33 9.14
N ALA A 130 9.63 -7.13 8.90
CA ALA A 130 8.83 -5.91 8.88
C ALA A 130 7.90 -5.91 7.65
N ILE A 131 6.61 -5.66 7.87
CA ILE A 131 5.59 -5.68 6.82
C ILE A 131 5.02 -4.25 6.67
N ASP A 132 5.33 -3.56 5.56
CA ASP A 132 4.73 -2.27 5.20
C ASP A 132 3.56 -2.49 4.23
N ILE A 133 2.33 -2.23 4.71
CA ILE A 133 1.10 -2.41 3.91
C ILE A 133 0.51 -1.05 3.59
N LYS A 134 0.65 -0.63 2.33
CA LYS A 134 -0.02 0.58 1.81
C LYS A 134 -1.34 0.21 1.16
N LEU A 135 -2.41 0.20 1.96
CA LEU A 135 -3.78 0.02 1.47
C LEU A 135 -4.29 1.34 0.86
N ARG A 136 -4.46 1.35 -0.47
CA ARG A 136 -5.19 2.43 -1.15
C ARG A 136 -6.62 1.98 -1.37
N LYS A 137 -7.59 2.69 -0.79
CA LYS A 137 -9.00 2.51 -1.12
C LYS A 137 -9.18 2.97 -2.57
N VAL A 138 -9.22 2.03 -3.51
CA VAL A 138 -9.68 2.32 -4.86
C VAL A 138 -11.16 2.66 -4.71
N LYS A 139 -11.54 3.91 -4.99
CA LYS A 139 -12.95 4.26 -5.11
C LYS A 139 -13.47 3.48 -6.31
N SER A 140 -14.10 2.34 -6.06
CA SER A 140 -15.01 1.69 -6.99
C SER A 140 -15.96 2.77 -7.53
N ASN A 141 -16.25 2.75 -8.84
CA ASN A 141 -17.11 3.70 -9.56
C ASN A 141 -18.45 4.01 -8.87
N GLU A 142 -18.43 4.86 -7.84
CA GLU A 142 -19.61 5.46 -7.24
C GLU A 142 -19.63 6.95 -7.64
N PRO A 143 -20.63 7.36 -8.44
CA PRO A 143 -20.77 8.75 -8.85
C PRO A 143 -21.33 9.53 -7.66
N GLY A 144 -20.49 10.12 -6.81
CA GLY A 144 -21.05 10.94 -5.75
C GLY A 144 -20.15 11.34 -4.60
N ILE A 145 -19.05 12.05 -4.87
CA ILE A 145 -18.66 13.12 -3.94
C ILE A 145 -18.44 14.36 -4.80
N SER A 146 -19.54 15.02 -5.14
CA SER A 146 -19.50 16.42 -5.56
C SER A 146 -18.97 17.22 -4.38
N ALA A 147 -17.66 17.47 -4.37
CA ALA A 147 -17.06 18.45 -3.49
C ALA A 147 -17.71 19.81 -3.80
N GLN A 148 -18.74 20.17 -3.03
CA GLN A 148 -19.15 21.55 -2.93
C GLN A 148 -17.95 22.27 -2.30
N GLN A 149 -17.31 23.14 -3.08
CA GLN A 149 -16.41 24.15 -2.55
C GLN A 149 -17.25 25.14 -1.76
N THR A 150 -17.70 24.73 -0.57
CA THR A 150 -18.32 25.63 0.39
C THR A 150 -17.20 26.47 0.99
N PRO A 151 -17.30 27.82 1.02
CA PRO A 151 -16.27 28.70 1.55
C PRO A 151 -16.29 28.72 3.09
N ASP A 152 -16.43 27.56 3.73
CA ASP A 152 -16.44 27.45 5.18
C ASP A 152 -15.05 27.10 5.71
N LYS A 153 -14.58 27.88 6.69
CA LYS A 153 -13.22 27.82 7.25
C LYS A 153 -12.99 26.53 8.07
N ASN A 154 -14.06 25.83 8.42
CA ASN A 154 -14.06 24.55 9.15
C ASN A 154 -14.26 23.32 8.24
N ALA A 155 -14.29 23.47 6.92
CA ALA A 155 -14.44 22.33 6.02
C ALA A 155 -13.19 21.43 6.07
N PRO A 156 -13.35 20.08 6.12
CA PRO A 156 -12.24 19.14 6.03
C PRO A 156 -11.40 19.39 4.77
N ARG A 157 -10.09 19.55 4.92
CA ARG A 157 -9.16 19.74 3.79
C ARG A 157 -9.05 18.43 3.00
N VAL A 158 -9.68 18.38 1.84
CA VAL A 158 -9.54 17.27 0.89
C VAL A 158 -8.23 17.45 0.12
N TYR A 159 -7.27 16.56 0.35
CA TYR A 159 -6.08 16.45 -0.49
C TYR A 159 -6.41 15.55 -1.67
N LEU A 160 -6.47 16.11 -2.88
CA LEU A 160 -6.53 15.32 -4.10
C LEU A 160 -5.11 14.91 -4.46
N SER A 161 -4.89 13.62 -4.68
CA SER A 161 -3.63 13.13 -5.22
C SER A 161 -3.47 13.53 -6.69
N ASP A 162 -2.24 13.65 -7.19
CA ASP A 162 -1.98 13.95 -8.60
C ASP A 162 -2.62 12.90 -9.55
N GLU A 163 -2.72 11.66 -9.10
CA GLU A 163 -3.39 10.56 -9.81
C GLU A 163 -4.90 10.85 -9.98
N GLU A 164 -5.60 11.22 -8.90
CA GLU A 164 -7.03 11.59 -8.95
C GLU A 164 -7.29 12.86 -9.80
N ILE A 165 -6.31 13.76 -9.88
CA ILE A 165 -6.40 14.93 -10.76
C ILE A 165 -6.27 14.50 -12.22
N LEU A 166 -5.33 13.61 -12.55
CA LEU A 166 -5.16 13.09 -13.91
C LEU A 166 -6.40 12.30 -14.39
N ASP A 167 -7.09 11.59 -13.49
CA ASP A 167 -8.37 10.94 -13.82
C ASP A 167 -9.44 11.95 -14.26
N LYS A 168 -9.47 13.14 -13.65
CA LYS A 168 -10.40 14.21 -14.00
C LYS A 168 -10.01 14.96 -15.28
N TYR A 169 -8.71 15.04 -15.58
CA TYR A 169 -8.15 15.69 -16.77
C TYR A 169 -7.32 14.69 -17.60
N PRO A 170 -7.95 13.69 -18.23
CA PRO A 170 -7.25 12.60 -18.89
C PRO A 170 -6.59 13.00 -20.22
N TRP A 171 -6.92 14.16 -20.80
CA TRP A 171 -6.47 14.51 -22.13
C TRP A 171 -5.22 15.38 -22.11
N ASP A 172 -4.23 14.97 -22.90
CA ASP A 172 -3.09 15.79 -23.27
C ASP A 172 -3.44 16.68 -24.47
N TYR A 173 -2.53 17.60 -24.83
CA TYR A 173 -2.67 18.46 -25.99
C TYR A 173 -2.84 17.67 -27.31
N ASP A 174 -2.08 16.60 -27.49
CA ASP A 174 -2.13 15.76 -28.69
C ASP A 174 -3.47 15.00 -28.78
N VAL A 175 -3.98 14.56 -27.63
CA VAL A 175 -5.28 13.88 -27.55
C VAL A 175 -6.40 14.87 -27.85
N LEU A 176 -6.35 16.07 -27.28
CA LEU A 176 -7.33 17.13 -27.52
C LEU A 176 -7.38 17.48 -29.02
N THR A 177 -6.24 17.79 -29.62
CA THR A 177 -6.18 18.16 -31.04
C THR A 177 -6.70 17.05 -31.95
N THR A 178 -6.33 15.79 -31.69
CA THR A 178 -6.83 14.63 -32.43
C THR A 178 -8.35 14.48 -32.31
N GLN A 179 -8.92 14.68 -31.11
CA GLN A 179 -10.36 14.62 -30.90
C GLN A 179 -11.11 15.74 -31.63
N LEU A 180 -10.54 16.95 -31.67
CA LEU A 180 -11.12 18.08 -32.41
C LEU A 180 -11.06 17.85 -33.94
N TYR A 181 -9.95 17.31 -34.46
CA TYR A 181 -9.84 16.92 -35.88
C TYR A 181 -10.88 15.88 -36.29
N LYS A 182 -11.18 14.91 -35.42
CA LYS A 182 -12.21 13.89 -35.69
C LYS A 182 -13.63 14.45 -35.67
N ARG A 183 -13.89 15.49 -34.86
CA ARG A 183 -15.25 15.98 -34.58
C ARG A 183 -15.71 17.11 -35.50
N TYR A 184 -14.79 17.91 -36.04
CA TYR A 184 -15.13 19.10 -36.83
C TYR A 184 -14.51 19.06 -38.23
N ILE A 185 -15.29 19.46 -39.23
CA ILE A 185 -14.84 19.48 -40.63
C ILE A 185 -13.89 20.67 -40.88
N ASN A 186 -14.16 21.80 -40.23
CA ASN A 186 -13.44 23.06 -40.45
C ASN A 186 -12.29 23.28 -39.45
N PHE A 187 -11.97 22.29 -38.62
CA PHE A 187 -10.93 22.46 -37.61
C PHE A 187 -9.53 22.44 -38.24
N LYS A 188 -8.77 23.49 -37.92
CA LYS A 188 -7.35 23.63 -38.24
C LYS A 188 -6.65 24.25 -37.04
N MET A 189 -5.40 23.83 -36.81
CA MET A 189 -4.56 24.37 -35.74
C MET A 189 -4.03 25.76 -36.12
N ASN A 190 -4.92 26.74 -36.16
CA ASN A 190 -4.62 28.12 -36.55
C ASN A 190 -4.66 29.05 -35.32
N GLU A 191 -4.26 30.31 -35.52
CA GLU A 191 -4.36 31.39 -34.52
C GLU A 191 -5.70 31.46 -33.75
N PRO A 192 -6.90 31.40 -34.39
CA PRO A 192 -8.17 31.43 -33.68
C PRO A 192 -8.37 30.26 -32.72
N PHE A 193 -7.84 29.07 -33.02
CA PHE A 193 -7.87 27.94 -32.09
C PHE A 193 -7.04 28.23 -30.84
N HIS A 194 -5.85 28.81 -31.02
CA HIS A 194 -4.96 29.15 -29.92
C HIS A 194 -5.52 30.27 -29.04
N GLU A 195 -6.23 31.25 -29.61
CA GLU A 195 -6.94 32.29 -28.85
C GLU A 195 -8.06 31.70 -27.99
N ILE A 196 -8.93 30.86 -28.57
CA ILE A 196 -10.02 30.20 -27.83
C ILE A 196 -9.44 29.33 -26.72
N LYS A 197 -8.38 28.56 -27.01
CA LYS A 197 -7.68 27.75 -26.01
C LYS A 197 -7.14 28.64 -24.87
N LYS A 198 -6.48 29.76 -25.19
CA LYS A 198 -5.89 30.67 -24.19
C LYS A 198 -6.95 31.19 -23.22
N ASN A 199 -8.13 31.54 -23.72
CA ASN A 199 -9.26 31.99 -22.89
C ASN A 199 -9.82 30.89 -21.98
N LEU A 200 -9.65 29.61 -22.35
CA LEU A 200 -10.13 28.46 -21.60
C LEU A 200 -9.10 27.90 -20.60
N ILE A 201 -7.82 28.28 -20.71
CA ILE A 201 -6.75 27.80 -19.81
C ILE A 201 -6.97 28.28 -18.37
N ASP A 202 -7.43 29.51 -18.19
CA ASP A 202 -7.63 30.10 -16.86
C ASP A 202 -8.77 29.43 -16.08
N ASN A 203 -9.68 28.75 -16.79
CA ASN A 203 -10.81 28.08 -16.17
C ASN A 203 -10.44 26.67 -15.68
N LYS A 204 -10.28 26.53 -14.36
CA LYS A 204 -10.00 25.26 -13.66
C LYS A 204 -11.04 24.16 -13.94
N LYS A 205 -12.23 24.47 -14.48
CA LYS A 205 -13.20 23.44 -14.89
C LYS A 205 -12.74 22.65 -16.13
N TYR A 206 -11.94 23.26 -16.99
CA TYR A 206 -11.58 22.71 -18.30
C TYR A 206 -10.11 22.35 -18.41
N CYS A 207 -9.22 23.11 -17.76
CA CYS A 207 -7.78 22.93 -17.85
C CYS A 207 -7.15 22.77 -16.47
N TYR A 208 -6.11 21.95 -16.40
CA TYR A 208 -5.25 21.79 -15.23
C TYR A 208 -3.78 21.95 -15.64
N GLU A 209 -3.06 22.81 -14.93
CA GLU A 209 -1.63 23.04 -15.15
C GLU A 209 -0.81 22.21 -14.17
N ARG A 210 0.06 21.34 -14.71
CA ARG A 210 1.03 20.58 -13.93
C ARG A 210 2.42 21.14 -14.13
N LEU A 211 3.05 21.56 -13.03
CA LEU A 211 4.47 21.89 -12.99
C LEU A 211 5.30 20.61 -13.01
N LEU A 212 6.39 20.60 -13.79
CA LEU A 212 7.37 19.51 -13.76
C LEU A 212 8.08 19.46 -12.40
N ASN A 213 8.51 20.64 -11.95
CA ASN A 213 9.06 21.04 -10.65
C ASN A 213 8.06 21.61 -9.63
N PRO A 214 7.39 20.87 -8.72
CA PRO A 214 6.48 21.48 -7.74
C PRO A 214 7.17 22.53 -6.84
N SER A 215 8.46 22.33 -6.54
CA SER A 215 9.25 23.23 -5.69
C SER A 215 9.81 24.45 -6.44
N LYS A 216 9.68 24.53 -7.78
CA LYS A 216 10.22 25.61 -8.60
C LYS A 216 9.12 26.21 -9.49
N PRO A 217 8.66 27.45 -9.21
CA PRO A 217 7.53 28.06 -9.94
C PRO A 217 7.83 28.33 -11.43
N ASN A 218 9.13 28.40 -11.80
CA ASN A 218 9.59 28.59 -13.18
C ASN A 218 9.93 27.27 -13.92
N SER A 219 9.53 26.12 -13.37
CA SER A 219 9.75 24.84 -14.06
C SER A 219 8.85 24.70 -15.30
N GLY A 220 9.21 23.80 -16.22
CA GLY A 220 8.37 23.48 -17.37
C GLY A 220 6.96 23.07 -16.96
N ARG A 221 5.95 23.52 -17.71
CA ARG A 221 4.53 23.35 -17.38
C ARG A 221 3.87 22.50 -18.46
N LYS A 222 3.08 21.52 -18.04
CA LYS A 222 2.27 20.67 -18.94
C LYS A 222 0.80 20.85 -18.62
N MET A 223 -0.01 21.00 -19.66
CA MET A 223 -1.45 21.26 -19.54
C MET A 223 -2.24 19.98 -19.79
N TYR A 224 -3.19 19.69 -18.90
CA TYR A 224 -4.14 18.60 -19.03
C TYR A 224 -5.55 19.16 -19.21
N TYR A 225 -6.37 18.47 -20.00
CA TYR A 225 -7.68 18.93 -20.43
C TYR A 225 -8.76 17.95 -19.98
N SER A 226 -9.91 18.50 -19.57
CA SER A 226 -11.12 17.73 -19.33
C SER A 226 -11.90 17.54 -20.64
N PRO A 227 -12.53 16.39 -20.89
CA PRO A 227 -13.38 16.15 -22.06
C PRO A 227 -14.50 17.18 -22.24
N ASN A 228 -14.91 17.83 -21.16
CA ASN A 228 -15.94 18.87 -21.20
C ASN A 228 -15.55 20.12 -22.00
N ILE A 229 -14.26 20.35 -22.24
CA ILE A 229 -13.76 21.49 -23.01
C ILE A 229 -14.33 21.50 -24.44
N VAL A 230 -14.68 20.33 -24.99
CA VAL A 230 -15.22 20.21 -26.35
C VAL A 230 -16.56 20.94 -26.49
N LYS A 231 -17.36 21.08 -25.41
CA LYS A 231 -18.63 21.82 -25.44
C LYS A 231 -18.44 23.31 -25.72
N GLU A 232 -17.31 23.88 -25.33
CA GLU A 232 -16.98 25.28 -25.64
C GLU A 232 -16.52 25.40 -27.10
N PHE A 233 -15.75 24.42 -27.60
CA PHE A 233 -15.37 24.37 -29.01
C PHE A 233 -16.56 24.13 -29.94
N ASP A 234 -17.58 23.41 -29.50
CA ASP A 234 -18.81 23.15 -30.28
C ASP A 234 -19.52 24.46 -30.69
N LYS A 235 -19.32 25.57 -29.96
CA LYS A 235 -19.93 26.88 -30.26
C LYS A 235 -19.26 27.60 -31.44
N HIS A 236 -18.00 27.27 -31.72
CA HIS A 236 -17.16 27.98 -32.69
C HIS A 236 -16.89 27.18 -33.96
N TYR A 237 -17.08 25.85 -33.94
CA TYR A 237 -16.75 24.95 -35.04
C TYR A 237 -17.97 24.17 -35.54
N ILE A 238 -17.96 23.82 -36.83
CA ILE A 238 -19.06 23.09 -37.46
C ILE A 238 -18.80 21.59 -37.31
N LYS A 239 -19.73 20.91 -36.64
CA LYS A 239 -19.68 19.47 -36.41
C LYS A 239 -19.73 18.71 -37.73
N VAL A 240 -18.95 17.64 -37.82
CA VAL A 240 -19.15 16.63 -38.86
C VAL A 240 -20.57 16.08 -38.66
N LYS A 241 -21.47 16.28 -39.63
CA LYS A 241 -22.76 15.58 -39.62
C LYS A 241 -22.46 14.09 -39.76
N GLN A 242 -22.67 13.34 -38.69
CA GLN A 242 -22.97 11.91 -38.78
C GLN A 242 -24.45 11.75 -39.08
#